data_AF-A0A956LXS8-F1
#
_entry.id   AF-A0A956LXS8-F1
#
_cell.length_a   1.000
_cell.length_b   1.000
_cell.length_c   1.000
_cell.angle_alpha   90.00
_cell.angle_beta   90.00
_cell.angle_gamma   90.00
#
_symmetry.space_group_name_H-M   'P 1'
#
loop_
_entity.id
_entity.type
_entity.pdbx_description
1 polymer ?
#
loop_
_entity_poly.entity_id
_entity_poly.type
_entity_poly.pdbx_seq_one_letter_code
_entity_poly.pdbx_strand_id
1 'polypeptide(L)'
;MHTKRLLALTAAGAPILLAGAAGPGRAVDLYQAHYLYLGNDPSELQGPWTEECQGIAHDDGYWYINQVNAIWRTPVTTDLNQLGPSTPGHSYRALSTVTPLVNDGYDHLGDGCVHQEQGNGYLFLPIEVMDGGPPGVAAFHATAGLDYIDHAAFNPSPSNASWCAFDDEGSLFSSNFDPVSQLRRYSVNWNLLQQGSLSLHFEESVTLRDENGAVLNVHHVQGGEFTADGSLLYLVADGIVVFDTATWRRVKQSTNGSGTFNFQFDPGFPNYQEPEGVTIWDLEGTGSPHTGELHVILLDNDALGDDVWLKHYTKVVRVDSAATGSEDGTPAHPFHSINSAYTQIWGGAELRIQAGSYPLDHVSSYPSTVRWKAVGGTVRIGAP
;
A
#
# COMPACT_ATOMS: atom_id res chain seq x y z
N MET A 1 12.18 44.41 13.00
CA MET A 1 13.44 43.61 12.95
C MET A 1 13.04 42.15 13.05
N HIS A 2 12.98 41.43 11.93
CA HIS A 2 12.77 39.98 11.93
C HIS A 2 14.12 39.30 12.05
N THR A 3 14.30 38.57 13.14
CA THR A 3 15.49 37.77 13.42
C THR A 3 15.54 36.61 12.43
N LYS A 4 16.40 36.69 11.41
CA LYS A 4 16.67 35.57 10.49
C LYS A 4 17.35 34.45 11.29
N ARG A 5 16.68 33.30 11.44
CA ARG A 5 17.29 32.08 11.98
C ARG A 5 17.96 31.33 10.83
N LEU A 6 19.27 31.18 10.90
CA LEU A 6 20.03 30.30 10.01
C LEU A 6 19.79 28.86 10.50
N LEU A 7 19.16 28.01 9.70
CA LEU A 7 19.01 26.59 9.99
C LEU A 7 20.13 25.84 9.25
N ALA A 8 21.16 25.40 9.96
CA ALA A 8 22.20 24.55 9.40
C ALA A 8 21.86 23.09 9.71
N LEU A 9 21.47 22.31 8.68
CA LEU A 9 21.43 20.85 8.79
C LEU A 9 22.85 20.32 8.55
N THR A 10 23.44 19.70 9.57
CA THR A 10 24.68 18.94 9.42
C THR A 10 24.35 17.45 9.47
N ALA A 11 25.01 16.66 8.60
CA ALA A 11 24.85 15.22 8.54
C ALA A 11 25.52 14.54 9.75
N ALA A 12 24.91 14.64 10.93
CA ALA A 12 25.18 13.78 12.09
C ALA A 12 24.17 14.09 13.22
N GLY A 13 23.04 13.38 13.25
CA GLY A 13 22.15 13.34 14.40
C GLY A 13 22.20 11.95 15.02
N ALA A 14 22.99 11.77 16.08
CA ALA A 14 22.90 10.57 16.91
C ALA A 14 21.63 10.65 17.78
N PRO A 15 20.81 9.59 17.87
CA PRO A 15 19.65 9.58 18.76
C PRO A 15 20.11 9.58 20.23
N ILE A 16 19.51 10.45 21.03
CA ILE A 16 19.63 10.41 22.50
C ILE A 16 18.80 9.23 22.99
N LEU A 17 19.46 8.14 23.39
CA LEU A 17 18.85 6.98 24.04
C LEU A 17 18.57 7.29 25.51
N LEU A 18 17.28 7.42 25.86
CA LEU A 18 16.81 7.27 27.24
C LEU A 18 16.70 5.77 27.53
N ALA A 19 17.58 5.27 28.43
CA ALA A 19 17.61 3.87 28.82
C ALA A 19 16.40 3.52 29.71
N GLY A 20 15.37 2.93 29.11
CA GLY A 20 14.35 2.13 29.76
C GLY A 20 14.22 0.83 28.97
N ALA A 21 14.33 -0.32 29.64
CA ALA A 21 14.27 -1.62 28.99
C ALA A 21 12.84 -1.92 28.46
N ALA A 22 12.59 -1.55 27.21
CA ALA A 22 11.62 -2.19 26.33
C ALA A 22 12.40 -3.12 25.37
N GLY A 23 11.74 -4.10 24.77
CA GLY A 23 12.34 -4.93 23.70
C GLY A 23 12.87 -4.06 22.54
N PRO A 24 13.45 -4.63 21.47
CA PRO A 24 13.85 -3.85 20.31
C PRO A 24 12.62 -3.20 19.67
N GLY A 25 12.22 -2.04 20.20
CA GLY A 25 11.19 -1.18 19.65
C GLY A 25 11.72 -0.69 18.34
N ARG A 26 11.14 -1.19 17.25
CA ARG A 26 11.34 -0.65 15.91
C ARG A 26 11.06 0.85 16.03
N ALA A 27 12.04 1.69 15.75
CA ALA A 27 11.83 3.14 15.76
C ALA A 27 10.69 3.41 14.77
N VAL A 28 9.57 3.92 15.28
CA VAL A 28 8.41 4.25 14.45
C VAL A 28 8.85 5.29 13.44
N ASP A 29 8.96 4.88 12.18
CA ASP A 29 9.30 5.79 11.10
C ASP A 29 8.04 6.57 10.76
N LEU A 30 7.82 7.70 11.45
CA LEU A 30 6.67 8.63 11.33
C LEU A 30 6.47 9.23 9.92
N TYR A 31 7.21 8.73 8.93
CA TYR A 31 7.25 9.20 7.57
C TYR A 31 6.87 8.05 6.64
N GLN A 32 5.57 7.76 6.53
CA GLN A 32 4.99 6.68 5.71
C GLN A 32 4.03 7.21 4.63
N ALA A 33 4.12 8.48 4.25
CA ALA A 33 3.32 9.01 3.14
C ALA A 33 3.98 8.64 1.81
N HIS A 34 3.60 7.50 1.23
CA HIS A 34 4.00 7.06 -0.10
C HIS A 34 3.12 7.71 -1.17
N TYR A 35 3.72 8.42 -2.12
CA TYR A 35 2.95 9.19 -3.11
C TYR A 35 3.68 9.53 -4.39
N LEU A 36 5.00 9.62 -4.42
CA LEU A 36 5.70 9.96 -5.65
C LEU A 36 5.68 8.76 -6.58
N TYR A 37 4.94 8.85 -7.67
CA TYR A 37 4.89 7.82 -8.71
C TYR A 37 6.25 7.64 -9.37
N LEU A 38 6.71 6.38 -9.45
CA LEU A 38 8.01 5.99 -10.00
C LEU A 38 7.92 5.34 -11.38
N GLY A 39 6.73 4.95 -11.81
CA GLY A 39 6.51 4.20 -13.05
C GLY A 39 5.73 2.90 -12.83
N ASN A 40 5.60 2.14 -13.91
CA ASN A 40 4.99 0.82 -13.93
C ASN A 40 6.09 -0.24 -14.14
N ASP A 41 6.11 -1.30 -13.34
CA ASP A 41 6.96 -2.47 -13.57
C ASP A 41 6.43 -3.73 -12.85
N PRO A 42 5.71 -4.64 -13.54
CA PRO A 42 5.48 -4.67 -14.99
C PRO A 42 4.57 -3.56 -15.51
N SER A 43 4.59 -3.37 -16.82
CA SER A 43 3.74 -2.41 -17.54
C SER A 43 3.07 -3.11 -18.72
N GLU A 44 1.74 -3.09 -18.77
CA GLU A 44 0.95 -3.70 -19.86
C GLU A 44 1.36 -5.17 -20.08
N LEU A 45 1.45 -5.91 -18.98
CA LEU A 45 1.85 -7.30 -19.01
C LEU A 45 0.61 -8.18 -19.11
N GLN A 46 0.58 -9.01 -20.15
CA GLN A 46 -0.29 -10.16 -20.24
C GLN A 46 0.47 -11.44 -19.88
N GLY A 47 -0.01 -12.20 -18.91
CA GLY A 47 0.66 -13.42 -18.47
C GLY A 47 -0.20 -14.32 -17.58
N PRO A 48 0.33 -15.49 -17.16
CA PRO A 48 -0.45 -16.49 -16.42
C PRO A 48 -1.06 -15.99 -15.10
N TRP A 49 -0.42 -15.01 -14.45
CA TRP A 49 -0.87 -14.46 -13.17
C TRP A 49 -1.68 -13.17 -13.32
N THR A 50 -1.73 -12.56 -14.51
CA THR A 50 -2.36 -11.25 -14.73
C THR A 50 -3.85 -11.35 -14.99
N GLU A 51 -4.28 -12.47 -15.56
CA GLU A 51 -5.70 -12.76 -15.82
C GLU A 51 -6.53 -12.66 -14.54
N GLU A 52 -7.58 -11.85 -14.56
CA GLU A 52 -8.54 -11.68 -13.48
C GLU A 52 -7.82 -11.42 -12.14
N CYS A 53 -6.77 -10.60 -12.15
CA CYS A 53 -5.99 -10.27 -10.96
C CYS A 53 -6.77 -9.34 -10.04
N GLN A 54 -6.86 -9.69 -8.75
CA GLN A 54 -7.72 -9.05 -7.77
C GLN A 54 -6.96 -8.47 -6.58
N GLY A 55 -5.65 -8.74 -6.46
CA GLY A 55 -4.92 -8.30 -5.29
C GLY A 55 -3.44 -8.65 -5.22
N ILE A 56 -2.73 -7.95 -4.33
CA ILE A 56 -1.32 -8.15 -4.07
C ILE A 56 -1.00 -7.98 -2.58
N ALA A 57 -0.20 -8.90 -2.04
CA ALA A 57 0.34 -8.82 -0.69
C ALA A 57 1.81 -9.25 -0.68
N HIS A 58 2.47 -9.11 0.47
CA HIS A 58 3.84 -9.57 0.62
C HIS A 58 4.16 -10.08 2.04
N ASP A 59 5.23 -10.87 2.14
CA ASP A 59 5.99 -11.06 3.37
C ASP A 59 7.46 -10.66 3.14
N ASP A 60 8.35 -10.93 4.11
CA ASP A 60 9.76 -10.56 4.03
C ASP A 60 10.52 -11.13 2.79
N GLY A 61 9.99 -12.15 2.12
CA GLY A 61 10.67 -12.83 1.02
C GLY A 61 9.83 -13.13 -0.21
N TYR A 62 8.51 -12.92 -0.17
CA TYR A 62 7.60 -13.36 -1.22
C TYR A 62 6.49 -12.35 -1.50
N TRP A 63 6.17 -12.20 -2.78
CA TRP A 63 4.91 -11.67 -3.25
C TRP A 63 3.83 -12.74 -3.17
N TYR A 64 2.61 -12.30 -2.87
CA TYR A 64 1.37 -13.06 -2.99
C TYR A 64 0.47 -12.31 -3.96
N ILE A 65 0.05 -12.94 -5.05
CA ILE A 65 -0.79 -12.31 -6.06
C ILE A 65 -2.05 -13.14 -6.21
N ASN A 66 -3.21 -12.49 -6.09
CA ASN A 66 -4.50 -13.15 -6.10
C ASN A 66 -5.17 -12.90 -7.45
N GLN A 67 -5.77 -13.96 -7.97
CA GLN A 67 -6.72 -13.91 -9.07
C GLN A 67 -8.08 -14.31 -8.51
N VAL A 68 -9.17 -14.06 -9.25
CA VAL A 68 -10.53 -14.48 -8.88
C VAL A 68 -10.57 -15.92 -8.34
N ASN A 69 -9.80 -16.84 -8.94
CA ASN A 69 -9.83 -18.27 -8.59
C ASN A 69 -8.48 -18.89 -8.22
N ALA A 70 -7.44 -18.10 -7.95
CA ALA A 70 -6.11 -18.64 -7.67
C ALA A 70 -5.22 -17.71 -6.85
N ILE A 71 -4.22 -18.32 -6.20
CA ILE A 71 -3.19 -17.63 -5.42
C ILE A 71 -1.83 -18.01 -5.99
N TRP A 72 -1.05 -17.00 -6.35
CA TRP A 72 0.36 -17.12 -6.69
C TRP A 72 1.20 -16.68 -5.50
N ARG A 73 2.30 -17.39 -5.25
CA ARG A 73 3.33 -16.98 -4.30
C ARG A 73 4.67 -17.05 -5.01
N THR A 74 5.43 -15.97 -5.06
CA THR A 74 6.72 -15.94 -5.78
C THR A 74 7.79 -15.17 -5.00
N PRO A 75 9.07 -15.58 -5.03
CA PRO A 75 10.13 -14.84 -4.35
C PRO A 75 10.19 -13.37 -4.75
N VAL A 76 10.55 -12.48 -3.82
CA VAL A 76 10.75 -11.04 -4.06
C VAL A 76 11.76 -10.73 -5.17
N THR A 77 12.70 -11.65 -5.37
CA THR A 77 13.76 -11.57 -6.38
C THR A 77 13.30 -11.99 -7.77
N THR A 78 12.08 -12.52 -7.90
CA THR A 78 11.49 -12.88 -9.19
C THR A 78 11.11 -11.61 -9.93
N ASP A 79 11.51 -11.53 -11.20
CA ASP A 79 10.99 -10.55 -12.14
C ASP A 79 9.55 -10.94 -12.53
N LEU A 80 8.57 -10.14 -12.11
CA LEU A 80 7.15 -10.41 -12.36
C LEU A 80 6.80 -10.41 -13.86
N ASN A 81 7.61 -9.76 -14.72
CA ASN A 81 7.49 -9.85 -16.18
C ASN A 81 7.73 -11.27 -16.71
N GLN A 82 8.33 -12.15 -15.90
CA GLN A 82 8.72 -13.51 -16.28
C GLN A 82 8.06 -14.58 -15.40
N LEU A 83 7.11 -14.19 -14.54
CA LEU A 83 6.41 -15.14 -13.70
C LEU A 83 5.47 -16.02 -14.53
N GLY A 84 5.65 -17.32 -14.42
CA GLY A 84 4.76 -18.31 -15.00
C GLY A 84 4.91 -19.68 -14.32
N PRO A 85 4.16 -20.70 -14.78
CA PRO A 85 4.05 -22.01 -14.12
C PRO A 85 5.36 -22.80 -13.97
N SER A 86 6.44 -22.38 -14.64
CA SER A 86 7.76 -23.03 -14.58
C SER A 86 8.81 -22.20 -13.84
N THR A 87 8.47 -21.01 -13.35
CA THR A 87 9.42 -20.13 -12.65
C THR A 87 9.97 -20.83 -11.40
N PRO A 88 11.27 -20.84 -11.13
CA PRO A 88 11.78 -21.50 -9.92
C PRO A 88 11.25 -20.86 -8.63
N GLY A 89 10.80 -21.67 -7.68
CA GLY A 89 10.46 -21.23 -6.32
C GLY A 89 9.11 -20.55 -6.14
N HIS A 90 8.29 -20.43 -7.19
CA HIS A 90 6.90 -20.03 -7.04
C HIS A 90 6.01 -21.20 -6.62
N SER A 91 4.89 -20.87 -6.00
CA SER A 91 3.79 -21.77 -5.69
C SER A 91 2.51 -21.23 -6.30
N TYR A 92 1.61 -22.14 -6.65
CA TYR A 92 0.30 -21.83 -7.22
C TYR A 92 -0.76 -22.67 -6.51
N ARG A 93 -1.86 -22.04 -6.12
CA ARG A 93 -3.01 -22.68 -5.49
C ARG A 93 -4.28 -22.25 -6.20
N ALA A 94 -4.88 -23.14 -6.97
CA ALA A 94 -6.22 -22.92 -7.49
C ALA A 94 -7.26 -23.08 -6.38
N LEU A 95 -8.22 -22.16 -6.29
CA LEU A 95 -9.32 -22.17 -5.34
C LEU A 95 -10.17 -23.43 -5.47
N SER A 96 -10.33 -23.96 -6.69
CA SER A 96 -11.02 -25.22 -6.99
C SER A 96 -10.41 -26.45 -6.30
N THR A 97 -9.18 -26.35 -5.78
CA THR A 97 -8.52 -27.41 -5.00
C THR A 97 -8.74 -27.30 -3.49
N VAL A 98 -9.35 -26.21 -3.03
CA VAL A 98 -9.65 -25.95 -1.61
C VAL A 98 -11.08 -26.40 -1.33
N THR A 99 -11.25 -27.71 -1.09
CA THR A 99 -12.56 -28.36 -0.95
C THR A 99 -13.54 -27.66 0.02
N PRO A 100 -13.13 -27.17 1.20
CA PRO A 100 -14.05 -26.44 2.09
C PRO A 100 -14.67 -25.21 1.43
N LEU A 101 -13.85 -24.36 0.78
CA LEU A 101 -14.31 -23.15 0.10
C LEU A 101 -15.25 -23.48 -1.07
N VAL A 102 -14.89 -24.48 -1.88
CA VAL A 102 -15.72 -24.94 -3.01
C VAL A 102 -17.07 -25.49 -2.54
N ASN A 103 -17.09 -26.27 -1.45
CA ASN A 103 -18.32 -26.84 -0.91
C ASN A 103 -19.28 -25.77 -0.40
N ASP A 104 -18.73 -24.66 0.12
CA ASP A 104 -19.50 -23.53 0.63
C ASP A 104 -19.81 -22.49 -0.47
N GLY A 105 -19.36 -22.74 -1.70
CA GLY A 105 -19.71 -21.98 -2.91
C GLY A 105 -18.81 -20.79 -3.22
N TYR A 106 -17.72 -20.58 -2.48
CA TYR A 106 -16.81 -19.47 -2.73
C TYR A 106 -16.00 -19.69 -4.02
N ASP A 107 -16.01 -18.68 -4.89
CA ASP A 107 -15.42 -18.71 -6.22
C ASP A 107 -14.71 -17.41 -6.62
N HIS A 108 -14.61 -16.45 -5.70
CA HIS A 108 -13.97 -15.15 -5.92
C HIS A 108 -13.05 -14.79 -4.74
N LEU A 109 -11.79 -14.46 -5.03
CA LEU A 109 -10.80 -13.93 -4.08
C LEU A 109 -10.56 -12.45 -4.38
N GLY A 110 -10.48 -11.62 -3.34
CA GLY A 110 -10.12 -10.21 -3.47
C GLY A 110 -8.70 -9.87 -2.99
N ASP A 111 -8.47 -8.58 -2.71
CA ASP A 111 -7.21 -8.05 -2.19
C ASP A 111 -7.00 -8.44 -0.72
N GLY A 112 -5.88 -9.08 -0.46
CA GLY A 112 -5.58 -9.66 0.84
C GLY A 112 -4.33 -9.07 1.46
N CYS A 113 -3.98 -9.58 2.63
CA CYS A 113 -2.78 -9.14 3.33
C CYS A 113 -2.12 -10.32 4.06
N VAL A 114 -0.82 -10.17 4.34
CA VAL A 114 -0.11 -11.10 5.21
C VAL A 114 -0.01 -10.51 6.61
N HIS A 115 -0.30 -11.33 7.62
CA HIS A 115 -0.12 -10.98 9.02
C HIS A 115 0.80 -11.99 9.72
N GLN A 116 1.69 -11.49 10.57
CA GLN A 116 2.60 -12.30 11.38
C GLN A 116 2.09 -12.36 12.81
N GLU A 117 1.70 -13.55 13.28
CA GLU A 117 1.30 -13.76 14.67
C GLU A 117 2.18 -14.83 15.31
N GLN A 118 2.87 -14.47 16.39
CA GLN A 118 3.77 -15.34 17.15
C GLN A 118 4.83 -16.06 16.29
N GLY A 119 5.33 -15.37 15.25
CA GLY A 119 6.35 -15.89 14.34
C GLY A 119 5.82 -16.81 13.23
N ASN A 120 4.50 -16.93 13.09
CA ASN A 120 3.87 -17.63 11.98
C ASN A 120 3.21 -16.61 11.03
N GLY A 121 3.46 -16.76 9.74
CA GLY A 121 2.84 -15.96 8.69
C GLY A 121 1.51 -16.56 8.23
N TYR A 122 0.51 -15.70 8.12
CA TYR A 122 -0.84 -16.02 7.65
C TYR A 122 -1.21 -15.09 6.50
N LEU A 123 -1.66 -15.65 5.38
CA LEU A 123 -2.26 -14.89 4.29
C LEU A 123 -3.78 -14.89 4.49
N PHE A 124 -4.37 -13.70 4.62
CA PHE A 124 -5.81 -13.50 4.73
C PHE A 124 -6.33 -12.97 3.41
N LEU A 125 -7.29 -13.67 2.83
CA LEU A 125 -7.91 -13.31 1.56
C LEU A 125 -9.41 -13.15 1.77
N PRO A 126 -10.01 -12.02 1.37
CA PRO A 126 -11.46 -11.92 1.35
C PRO A 126 -12.02 -12.86 0.28
N ILE A 127 -13.18 -13.44 0.56
CA ILE A 127 -13.82 -14.46 -0.27
C ILE A 127 -15.28 -14.11 -0.52
N GLU A 128 -15.75 -14.34 -1.74
CA GLU A 128 -17.14 -14.10 -2.14
C GLU A 128 -17.72 -15.28 -2.92
N VAL A 129 -19.05 -15.30 -2.99
CA VAL A 129 -19.84 -16.18 -3.86
C VAL A 129 -20.44 -15.28 -4.93
N MET A 130 -19.97 -15.36 -6.18
CA MET A 130 -20.38 -14.42 -7.25
C MET A 130 -21.89 -14.42 -7.51
N ASP A 131 -22.54 -15.57 -7.36
CA ASP A 131 -24.00 -15.73 -7.51
C ASP A 131 -24.81 -15.29 -6.26
N GLY A 132 -24.14 -14.71 -5.27
CA GLY A 132 -24.71 -14.23 -4.02
C GLY A 132 -24.47 -15.20 -2.85
N GLY A 133 -24.10 -14.64 -1.71
CA GLY A 133 -23.80 -15.36 -0.48
C GLY A 133 -23.22 -14.40 0.56
N PRO A 134 -23.05 -14.83 1.82
CA PRO A 134 -22.33 -14.01 2.79
C PRO A 134 -20.83 -13.98 2.45
N PRO A 135 -20.24 -12.82 2.14
CA PRO A 135 -18.80 -12.72 2.00
C PRO A 135 -18.08 -13.04 3.32
N GLY A 136 -16.82 -13.44 3.21
CA GLY A 136 -15.98 -13.80 4.35
C GLY A 136 -14.51 -13.53 4.11
N VAL A 137 -13.69 -14.15 4.94
CA VAL A 137 -12.24 -14.18 4.79
C VAL A 137 -11.74 -15.61 4.99
N ALA A 138 -10.82 -16.04 4.13
CA ALA A 138 -10.09 -17.30 4.27
C ALA A 138 -8.68 -17.03 4.80
N ALA A 139 -8.18 -17.93 5.65
CA ALA A 139 -6.81 -17.90 6.13
C ALA A 139 -6.01 -19.07 5.54
N PHE A 140 -4.82 -18.75 5.06
CA PHE A 140 -3.83 -19.71 4.57
C PHE A 140 -2.53 -19.53 5.35
N HIS A 141 -1.75 -20.60 5.49
CA HIS A 141 -0.36 -20.45 5.91
C HIS A 141 0.43 -19.75 4.79
N ALA A 142 1.15 -18.67 5.13
CA ALA A 142 2.04 -17.93 4.23
C ALA A 142 3.36 -18.69 3.99
N THR A 143 3.24 -19.93 3.52
CA THR A 143 4.35 -20.85 3.24
C THR A 143 4.31 -21.27 1.78
N ALA A 144 5.32 -22.03 1.35
CA ALA A 144 5.34 -22.59 0.00
C ALA A 144 4.11 -23.47 -0.32
N GLY A 145 3.43 -24.04 0.69
CA GLY A 145 2.24 -24.86 0.48
C GLY A 145 0.98 -24.06 0.16
N LEU A 146 0.91 -22.79 0.59
CA LEU A 146 -0.35 -22.03 0.64
C LEU A 146 -1.46 -22.91 1.26
N ASP A 147 -1.14 -23.54 2.39
CA ASP A 147 -2.02 -24.52 3.01
C ASP A 147 -3.21 -23.80 3.63
N TYR A 148 -4.41 -24.15 3.17
CA TYR A 148 -5.66 -23.65 3.72
C TYR A 148 -5.79 -24.04 5.19
N ILE A 149 -6.21 -23.08 6.02
CA ILE A 149 -6.45 -23.29 7.45
C ILE A 149 -7.96 -23.40 7.68
N ASP A 150 -8.66 -22.29 7.54
CA ASP A 150 -10.11 -22.18 7.73
C ASP A 150 -10.65 -20.89 7.08
N HIS A 151 -11.96 -20.70 7.06
CA HIS A 151 -12.58 -19.45 6.64
C HIS A 151 -13.73 -19.05 7.58
N ALA A 152 -14.06 -17.76 7.60
CA ALA A 152 -15.16 -17.24 8.41
C ALA A 152 -15.94 -16.18 7.63
N ALA A 153 -17.27 -16.27 7.66
CA ALA A 153 -18.13 -15.22 7.15
C ALA A 153 -18.01 -13.95 8.01
N PHE A 154 -18.09 -12.79 7.37
CA PHE A 154 -18.19 -11.54 8.10
C PHE A 154 -19.55 -11.44 8.80
N ASN A 155 -19.54 -10.99 10.05
CA ASN A 155 -20.77 -10.76 10.82
C ASN A 155 -20.63 -9.50 11.68
N PRO A 156 -21.35 -8.40 11.39
CA PRO A 156 -22.37 -8.28 10.36
C PRO A 156 -21.79 -8.40 8.95
N SER A 157 -22.54 -9.08 8.08
CA SER A 157 -22.12 -9.33 6.69
C SER A 157 -22.18 -8.04 5.86
N PRO A 158 -21.11 -7.66 5.16
CA PRO A 158 -21.23 -6.74 4.04
C PRO A 158 -21.98 -7.39 2.87
N SER A 159 -22.32 -6.59 1.86
CA SER A 159 -22.83 -7.12 0.58
C SER A 159 -21.71 -7.77 -0.24
N ASN A 160 -20.47 -7.30 -0.04
CA ASN A 160 -19.28 -7.67 -0.78
C ASN A 160 -18.05 -7.63 0.12
N ALA A 161 -17.00 -8.34 -0.23
CA ALA A 161 -15.68 -8.21 0.39
C ALA A 161 -14.60 -8.29 -0.70
N SER A 162 -14.32 -7.15 -1.32
CA SER A 162 -13.26 -7.02 -2.32
C SER A 162 -11.87 -6.94 -1.69
N TRP A 163 -11.74 -6.56 -0.42
CA TRP A 163 -10.43 -6.39 0.23
C TRP A 163 -10.45 -6.71 1.73
N CYS A 164 -9.28 -6.98 2.31
CA CYS A 164 -9.06 -6.91 3.75
C CYS A 164 -7.60 -6.55 4.13
N ALA A 165 -7.41 -5.83 5.24
CA ALA A 165 -6.10 -5.43 5.75
C ALA A 165 -6.01 -5.52 7.27
N PHE A 166 -4.79 -5.64 7.82
CA PHE A 166 -4.56 -5.52 9.26
C PHE A 166 -3.98 -4.16 9.62
N ASP A 167 -4.44 -3.58 10.74
CA ASP A 167 -3.73 -2.47 11.38
C ASP A 167 -2.53 -2.96 12.20
N ASP A 168 -1.78 -2.03 12.80
CA ASP A 168 -0.63 -2.33 13.65
C ASP A 168 -1.00 -2.94 15.02
N GLU A 169 -2.30 -2.92 15.37
CA GLU A 169 -2.88 -3.52 16.57
C GLU A 169 -3.34 -4.98 16.34
N GLY A 170 -3.31 -5.45 15.08
CA GLY A 170 -3.73 -6.79 14.70
C GLY A 170 -5.23 -6.96 14.51
N SER A 171 -5.97 -5.86 14.32
CA SER A 171 -7.38 -5.88 13.92
C SER A 171 -7.51 -5.94 12.40
N LEU A 172 -8.42 -6.79 11.92
CA LEU A 172 -8.75 -6.95 10.51
C LEU A 172 -9.81 -5.91 10.11
N PHE A 173 -9.56 -5.23 9.01
CA PHE A 173 -10.49 -4.28 8.39
C PHE A 173 -10.97 -4.78 7.04
N SER A 174 -12.22 -4.46 6.72
CA SER A 174 -12.81 -4.62 5.39
C SER A 174 -13.98 -3.64 5.23
N SER A 175 -14.61 -3.59 4.05
CA SER A 175 -15.78 -2.76 3.78
C SER A 175 -16.73 -3.42 2.78
N ASN A 176 -17.84 -2.75 2.46
CA ASN A 176 -18.54 -3.06 1.21
C ASN A 176 -17.66 -2.64 0.01
N PHE A 177 -18.05 -3.04 -1.19
CA PHE A 177 -17.45 -2.58 -2.44
C PHE A 177 -17.90 -1.14 -2.80
N ASP A 178 -19.21 -0.89 -2.83
CA ASP A 178 -19.76 0.39 -3.24
C ASP A 178 -21.16 0.68 -2.64
N PRO A 179 -21.44 1.90 -2.14
CA PRO A 179 -20.50 2.91 -1.65
C PRO A 179 -19.98 2.57 -0.25
N VAL A 180 -18.81 3.11 0.09
CA VAL A 180 -18.13 2.94 1.38
C VAL A 180 -18.07 4.24 2.15
N SER A 181 -18.90 4.37 3.18
CA SER A 181 -18.77 5.43 4.20
C SER A 181 -18.26 4.93 5.54
N GLN A 182 -18.20 3.61 5.72
CA GLN A 182 -17.72 2.99 6.94
C GLN A 182 -16.88 1.75 6.64
N LEU A 183 -15.80 1.59 7.40
CA LEU A 183 -15.03 0.35 7.49
C LEU A 183 -15.59 -0.49 8.63
N ARG A 184 -15.43 -1.80 8.55
CA ARG A 184 -15.75 -2.72 9.63
C ARG A 184 -14.45 -3.26 10.21
N ARG A 185 -14.31 -3.14 11.53
CA ARG A 185 -13.16 -3.63 12.29
C ARG A 185 -13.53 -4.94 12.98
N TYR A 186 -12.64 -5.93 12.88
CA TYR A 186 -12.79 -7.24 13.49
C TYR A 186 -11.53 -7.63 14.25
N SER A 187 -11.69 -8.32 15.38
CA SER A 187 -10.59 -9.08 15.98
C SER A 187 -10.58 -10.52 15.50
N VAL A 188 -9.38 -11.07 15.30
CA VAL A 188 -9.15 -12.48 14.99
C VAL A 188 -8.91 -13.25 16.28
N ASN A 189 -9.56 -14.39 16.45
CA ASN A 189 -9.24 -15.31 17.54
C ASN A 189 -7.99 -16.13 17.22
N TRP A 190 -6.82 -15.55 17.50
CA TRP A 190 -5.51 -16.16 17.20
C TRP A 190 -5.31 -17.54 17.83
N ASN A 191 -5.84 -17.77 19.03
CA ASN A 191 -5.75 -19.07 19.71
C ASN A 191 -6.49 -20.16 18.94
N LEU A 192 -7.66 -19.85 18.36
CA LEU A 192 -8.38 -20.80 17.52
C LEU A 192 -7.70 -20.98 16.16
N LEU A 193 -7.17 -19.90 15.57
CA LEU A 193 -6.50 -19.98 14.27
C LEU A 193 -5.28 -20.90 14.33
N GLN A 194 -4.50 -20.81 15.40
CA GLN A 194 -3.37 -21.71 15.66
C GLN A 194 -3.79 -23.19 15.87
N GLN A 195 -5.05 -23.44 16.21
CA GLN A 195 -5.65 -24.77 16.32
C GLN A 195 -6.32 -25.22 15.01
N GLY A 196 -6.24 -24.43 13.95
CA GLY A 196 -6.80 -24.73 12.64
C GLY A 196 -8.24 -24.25 12.45
N SER A 197 -8.71 -23.23 13.20
CA SER A 197 -10.04 -22.66 12.98
C SER A 197 -10.07 -21.14 13.05
N LEU A 198 -10.71 -20.50 12.07
CA LEU A 198 -10.81 -19.06 11.97
C LEU A 198 -12.11 -18.56 12.61
N SER A 199 -12.00 -17.57 13.48
CA SER A 199 -13.14 -16.91 14.08
C SER A 199 -12.89 -15.42 14.17
N LEU A 200 -13.84 -14.65 13.66
CA LEU A 200 -13.86 -13.19 13.72
C LEU A 200 -14.86 -12.70 14.76
N HIS A 201 -14.49 -11.63 15.45
CA HIS A 201 -15.40 -10.87 16.30
C HIS A 201 -15.50 -9.44 15.77
N PHE A 202 -16.70 -9.01 15.39
CA PHE A 202 -16.91 -7.62 15.01
C PHE A 202 -16.77 -6.71 16.23
N GLU A 203 -15.95 -5.67 16.07
CA GLU A 203 -15.65 -4.72 17.12
C GLU A 203 -16.48 -3.45 16.93
N GLU A 204 -16.34 -2.81 15.77
CA GLU A 204 -17.02 -1.56 15.47
C GLU A 204 -17.07 -1.22 13.97
N SER A 205 -17.88 -0.21 13.64
CA SER A 205 -17.86 0.46 12.34
C SER A 205 -17.15 1.80 12.45
N VAL A 206 -16.13 2.00 11.63
CA VAL A 206 -15.32 3.21 11.58
C VAL A 206 -15.80 4.10 10.44
N THR A 207 -16.19 5.34 10.74
CA THR A 207 -16.73 6.27 9.72
C THR A 207 -15.64 7.02 8.98
N LEU A 208 -15.61 6.90 7.65
CA LEU A 208 -14.71 7.66 6.79
C LEU A 208 -15.18 9.10 6.62
N ARG A 209 -14.23 10.03 6.65
CA ARG A 209 -14.51 11.47 6.59
C ARG A 209 -13.67 12.18 5.55
N ASP A 210 -14.17 13.28 5.01
CA ASP A 210 -13.40 14.20 4.20
C ASP A 210 -12.44 15.05 5.07
N GLU A 211 -11.66 15.91 4.43
CA GLU A 211 -10.70 16.81 5.07
C GLU A 211 -11.37 17.77 6.08
N ASN A 212 -12.66 18.06 5.87
CA ASN A 212 -13.47 18.96 6.72
C ASN A 212 -14.19 18.21 7.85
N GLY A 213 -14.09 16.88 7.89
CA GLY A 213 -14.73 16.01 8.88
C GLY A 213 -16.17 15.58 8.55
N ALA A 214 -16.69 15.94 7.37
CA ALA A 214 -17.98 15.43 6.89
C ALA A 214 -17.85 13.96 6.48
N VAL A 215 -18.95 13.20 6.51
CA VAL A 215 -18.93 11.80 6.06
C VAL A 215 -18.61 11.74 4.57
N LEU A 216 -17.66 10.89 4.20
CA LEU A 216 -17.22 10.68 2.83
C LEU A 216 -17.71 9.31 2.34
N ASN A 217 -18.21 9.25 1.10
CA ASN A 217 -18.40 7.97 0.40
C ASN A 217 -17.21 7.76 -0.53
N VAL A 218 -16.56 6.61 -0.43
CA VAL A 218 -15.59 6.10 -1.40
C VAL A 218 -16.29 5.05 -2.26
N HIS A 219 -16.07 5.09 -3.56
CA HIS A 219 -16.75 4.23 -4.53
C HIS A 219 -15.78 3.19 -5.09
N HIS A 220 -16.28 1.98 -5.36
CA HIS A 220 -15.53 0.87 -5.97
C HIS A 220 -14.23 0.51 -5.23
N VAL A 221 -14.26 0.39 -3.90
CA VAL A 221 -13.05 0.03 -3.15
C VAL A 221 -12.69 -1.43 -3.45
N GLN A 222 -11.51 -1.65 -4.01
CA GLN A 222 -10.98 -2.97 -4.42
C GLN A 222 -9.78 -3.42 -3.60
N GLY A 223 -9.10 -2.51 -2.89
CA GLY A 223 -7.90 -2.84 -2.13
C GLY A 223 -7.70 -1.97 -0.91
N GLY A 224 -6.91 -2.46 0.03
CA GLY A 224 -6.50 -1.64 1.17
C GLY A 224 -5.29 -2.17 1.92
N GLU A 225 -4.46 -1.26 2.41
CA GLU A 225 -3.24 -1.59 3.15
C GLU A 225 -2.93 -0.51 4.19
N PHE A 226 -2.54 -0.92 5.39
CA PHE A 226 -2.06 0.00 6.41
C PHE A 226 -0.55 0.20 6.27
N THR A 227 -0.11 1.42 6.51
CA THR A 227 1.31 1.67 6.75
C THR A 227 1.81 0.88 7.96
N ALA A 228 3.10 0.55 7.99
CA ALA A 228 3.68 -0.32 9.03
C ALA A 228 3.55 0.20 10.47
N ASP A 229 3.28 1.49 10.66
CA ASP A 229 3.00 2.11 11.97
C ASP A 229 1.52 2.38 12.23
N GLY A 230 0.65 1.84 11.36
CA GLY A 230 -0.81 2.00 11.45
C GLY A 230 -1.31 3.42 11.24
N SER A 231 -0.45 4.41 10.97
CA SER A 231 -0.85 5.83 10.97
C SER A 231 -1.68 6.25 9.77
N LEU A 232 -1.49 5.57 8.64
CA LEU A 232 -2.24 5.77 7.41
C LEU A 232 -2.84 4.45 6.91
N LEU A 233 -4.05 4.56 6.37
CA LEU A 233 -4.69 3.53 5.55
C LEU A 233 -4.74 4.03 4.10
N TYR A 234 -4.24 3.21 3.19
CA TYR A 234 -4.39 3.38 1.75
C TYR A 234 -5.56 2.52 1.29
N LEU A 235 -6.51 3.12 0.56
CA LEU A 235 -7.57 2.40 -0.15
C LEU A 235 -7.41 2.59 -1.65
N VAL A 236 -7.54 1.50 -2.39
CA VAL A 236 -7.60 1.49 -3.85
C VAL A 236 -9.07 1.41 -4.25
N ALA A 237 -9.49 2.36 -5.09
CA ALA A 237 -10.86 2.67 -5.42
C ALA A 237 -10.89 3.30 -6.84
N ASP A 238 -11.71 4.34 -7.08
CA ASP A 238 -11.57 5.25 -8.23
C ASP A 238 -10.27 6.11 -8.15
N GLY A 239 -9.10 5.45 -8.06
CA GLY A 239 -7.80 6.00 -7.66
C GLY A 239 -7.35 5.52 -6.28
N ILE A 240 -6.34 6.17 -5.72
CA ILE A 240 -5.82 5.88 -4.37
C ILE A 240 -6.32 6.96 -3.39
N VAL A 241 -6.93 6.54 -2.29
CA VAL A 241 -7.42 7.42 -1.23
C VAL A 241 -6.68 7.10 0.07
N VAL A 242 -6.15 8.12 0.75
CA VAL A 242 -5.35 7.96 1.96
C VAL A 242 -6.07 8.56 3.15
N PHE A 243 -6.22 7.80 4.24
CA PHE A 243 -6.84 8.23 5.48
C PHE A 243 -5.84 8.25 6.63
N ASP A 244 -5.91 9.28 7.47
CA ASP A 244 -5.29 9.31 8.79
C ASP A 244 -6.13 8.45 9.73
N THR A 245 -5.53 7.43 10.35
CA THR A 245 -6.27 6.44 11.15
C THR A 245 -6.64 6.93 12.54
N ALA A 246 -5.98 7.98 13.03
CA ALA A 246 -6.34 8.61 14.30
C ALA A 246 -7.68 9.37 14.22
N THR A 247 -7.96 9.98 13.06
CA THR A 247 -9.14 10.82 12.84
C THR A 247 -10.12 10.27 11.80
N TRP A 248 -9.70 9.25 11.05
CA TRP A 248 -10.39 8.66 9.90
C TRP A 248 -10.80 9.69 8.85
N ARG A 249 -9.97 10.74 8.70
CA ARG A 249 -10.13 11.78 7.68
C ARG A 249 -9.23 11.51 6.50
N ARG A 250 -9.75 11.74 5.30
CA ARG A 250 -8.96 11.74 4.08
C ARG A 250 -7.87 12.80 4.20
N VAL A 251 -6.63 12.37 3.99
CA VAL A 251 -5.44 13.23 3.93
C VAL A 251 -5.11 13.58 2.49
N LYS A 252 -5.31 12.62 1.58
CA LYS A 252 -5.03 12.79 0.16
C LYS A 252 -5.87 11.85 -0.70
N GLN A 253 -6.07 12.28 -1.95
CA GLN A 253 -6.50 11.43 -3.05
C GLN A 253 -5.52 11.59 -4.21
N SER A 254 -5.25 10.50 -4.93
CA SER A 254 -4.44 10.54 -6.14
C SER A 254 -5.13 11.36 -7.23
N THR A 255 -4.33 11.92 -8.11
CA THR A 255 -4.77 12.53 -9.36
C THR A 255 -4.79 11.49 -10.47
N ASN A 256 -5.51 11.78 -11.55
CA ASN A 256 -5.57 10.94 -12.76
C ASN A 256 -4.92 11.69 -13.93
N GLY A 257 -3.71 11.29 -14.32
CA GLY A 257 -2.95 11.81 -15.47
C GLY A 257 -2.01 13.00 -15.19
N SER A 258 -1.78 13.39 -13.93
CA SER A 258 -0.89 14.52 -13.59
C SER A 258 -0.41 14.50 -12.15
N GLY A 259 0.56 15.34 -11.78
CA GLY A 259 1.03 15.51 -10.40
C GLY A 259 1.95 14.40 -9.89
N THR A 260 2.45 14.55 -8.66
CA THR A 260 3.34 13.56 -8.04
C THR A 260 2.60 12.32 -7.56
N PHE A 261 1.41 12.50 -6.97
CA PHE A 261 0.54 11.40 -6.55
C PHE A 261 -0.44 11.00 -7.65
N ASN A 262 0.12 10.55 -8.76
CA ASN A 262 -0.64 10.20 -9.95
C ASN A 262 -0.97 8.70 -9.97
N PHE A 263 -2.26 8.38 -10.00
CA PHE A 263 -2.75 7.05 -10.34
C PHE A 263 -3.62 7.21 -11.58
N GLN A 264 -2.97 7.17 -12.74
CA GLN A 264 -3.67 7.28 -14.01
C GLN A 264 -4.31 5.95 -14.40
N PHE A 265 -5.59 6.00 -14.75
CA PHE A 265 -6.37 4.88 -15.26
C PHE A 265 -7.57 5.38 -16.07
N ASP A 266 -8.07 4.54 -16.97
CA ASP A 266 -9.19 4.83 -17.87
C ASP A 266 -10.32 3.78 -17.72
N PRO A 267 -11.31 3.97 -16.82
CA PRO A 267 -12.35 2.97 -16.54
C PRO A 267 -13.43 2.86 -17.64
N GLY A 268 -13.34 3.70 -18.67
CA GLY A 268 -14.31 3.76 -19.76
C GLY A 268 -13.88 2.95 -20.97
N PHE A 269 -14.83 2.68 -21.86
CA PHE A 269 -14.53 2.10 -23.17
C PHE A 269 -13.49 2.97 -23.93
N PRO A 270 -12.46 2.36 -24.55
CA PRO A 270 -12.31 0.91 -24.74
C PRO A 270 -11.47 0.20 -23.67
N ASN A 271 -10.88 0.89 -22.71
CA ASN A 271 -9.81 0.32 -21.87
C ASN A 271 -10.33 -0.33 -20.58
N TYR A 272 -11.51 0.00 -20.07
CA TYR A 272 -12.11 -0.68 -18.90
C TYR A 272 -11.14 -0.95 -17.73
N GLN A 273 -10.27 0.02 -17.42
CA GLN A 273 -9.21 -0.20 -16.44
C GLN A 273 -9.73 -0.13 -15.02
N GLU A 274 -9.35 -1.12 -14.22
CA GLU A 274 -9.85 -1.36 -12.87
C GLU A 274 -8.67 -1.41 -11.88
N PRO A 275 -8.69 -0.61 -10.80
CA PRO A 275 -7.64 -0.65 -9.78
C PRO A 275 -7.82 -1.89 -8.88
N GLU A 276 -6.82 -2.78 -8.80
CA GLU A 276 -7.00 -4.14 -8.24
C GLU A 276 -5.98 -4.50 -7.15
N GLY A 277 -6.10 -3.85 -5.98
CA GLY A 277 -5.33 -4.20 -4.79
C GLY A 277 -4.05 -3.41 -4.57
N VAL A 278 -3.52 -3.48 -3.34
CA VAL A 278 -2.38 -2.68 -2.88
C VAL A 278 -1.57 -3.37 -1.81
N THR A 279 -0.25 -3.14 -1.84
CA THR A 279 0.59 -3.44 -0.69
C THR A 279 1.71 -2.41 -0.49
N ILE A 280 2.21 -2.30 0.73
CA ILE A 280 3.28 -1.38 1.13
C ILE A 280 4.52 -2.19 1.51
N TRP A 281 5.46 -2.33 0.58
CA TRP A 281 6.71 -3.05 0.76
C TRP A 281 7.91 -2.22 0.31
N ASP A 282 8.79 -1.83 1.23
CA ASP A 282 10.05 -1.15 0.84
C ASP A 282 11.00 -2.13 0.14
N LEU A 283 11.12 -1.97 -1.18
CA LEU A 283 12.01 -2.78 -2.03
C LEU A 283 13.38 -2.11 -2.25
N GLU A 284 13.62 -0.90 -1.75
CA GLU A 284 14.91 -0.23 -1.96
C GLU A 284 16.05 -1.05 -1.32
N GLY A 285 16.93 -1.61 -2.15
CA GLY A 285 18.12 -2.34 -1.69
C GLY A 285 17.87 -3.81 -1.29
N THR A 286 16.68 -4.35 -1.55
CA THR A 286 16.36 -5.78 -1.28
C THR A 286 16.93 -6.72 -2.35
N GLY A 287 17.39 -6.19 -3.47
CA GLY A 287 17.78 -6.97 -4.65
C GLY A 287 16.58 -7.43 -5.49
N SER A 288 15.36 -6.99 -5.16
CA SER A 288 14.22 -7.07 -6.06
C SER A 288 14.53 -6.37 -7.39
N PRO A 289 14.05 -6.89 -8.53
CA PRO A 289 14.09 -6.14 -9.79
C PRO A 289 13.17 -4.90 -9.75
N HIS A 290 12.18 -4.90 -8.86
CA HIS A 290 11.22 -3.81 -8.68
C HIS A 290 11.71 -2.79 -7.64
N THR A 291 11.15 -1.58 -7.68
CA THR A 291 11.53 -0.48 -6.78
C THR A 291 10.31 0.19 -6.16
N GLY A 292 10.52 1.07 -5.18
CA GLY A 292 9.45 1.77 -4.47
C GLY A 292 9.09 1.11 -3.15
N GLU A 293 8.03 1.64 -2.55
CA GLU A 293 7.54 1.27 -1.22
C GLU A 293 6.04 0.99 -1.20
N LEU A 294 5.26 1.60 -2.10
CA LEU A 294 3.83 1.32 -2.28
C LEU A 294 3.63 0.80 -3.70
N HIS A 295 2.88 -0.29 -3.81
CA HIS A 295 2.64 -1.04 -5.04
C HIS A 295 1.15 -1.21 -5.23
N VAL A 296 0.64 -0.82 -6.39
CA VAL A 296 -0.79 -0.86 -6.70
C VAL A 296 -0.98 -1.50 -8.06
N ILE A 297 -1.83 -2.52 -8.15
CA ILE A 297 -2.17 -3.15 -9.42
C ILE A 297 -3.24 -2.30 -10.11
N LEU A 298 -3.08 -2.15 -11.42
CA LEU A 298 -4.12 -1.72 -12.33
C LEU A 298 -4.32 -2.86 -13.34
N LEU A 299 -5.55 -3.35 -13.43
CA LEU A 299 -6.00 -4.32 -14.42
C LEU A 299 -6.65 -3.57 -15.59
N ASP A 300 -6.50 -4.08 -16.81
CA ASP A 300 -7.28 -3.70 -17.99
C ASP A 300 -8.05 -4.94 -18.42
N ASN A 301 -9.37 -4.89 -18.21
CA ASN A 301 -10.26 -6.04 -18.39
C ASN A 301 -10.63 -6.16 -19.86
N ASP A 302 -9.82 -6.93 -20.58
CA ASP A 302 -9.79 -6.97 -22.03
C ASP A 302 -10.36 -8.29 -22.55
N ALA A 303 -11.15 -8.24 -23.62
CA ALA A 303 -11.88 -9.43 -24.10
C ALA A 303 -10.99 -10.59 -24.58
N LEU A 304 -9.68 -10.38 -24.72
CA LEU A 304 -8.69 -11.36 -25.18
C LEU A 304 -7.61 -11.66 -24.11
N GLY A 305 -7.90 -11.34 -22.85
CA GLY A 305 -7.09 -11.57 -21.65
C GLY A 305 -6.54 -10.28 -21.08
N ASP A 306 -6.27 -10.29 -19.78
CA ASP A 306 -6.08 -9.03 -19.05
C ASP A 306 -4.62 -8.58 -18.96
N ASP A 307 -4.43 -7.28 -19.18
CA ASP A 307 -3.15 -6.59 -18.99
C ASP A 307 -3.06 -6.04 -17.57
N VAL A 308 -1.86 -6.15 -16.97
CA VAL A 308 -1.57 -5.59 -15.65
C VAL A 308 -0.46 -4.55 -15.72
N TRP A 309 -0.65 -3.46 -14.98
CA TRP A 309 0.41 -2.55 -14.56
C TRP A 309 0.58 -2.64 -13.05
N LEU A 310 1.82 -2.84 -12.59
CA LEU A 310 2.16 -2.64 -11.19
C LEU A 310 2.73 -1.24 -11.04
N LYS A 311 1.95 -0.33 -10.44
CA LYS A 311 2.35 1.06 -10.22
C LYS A 311 3.15 1.18 -8.94
N HIS A 312 4.32 1.83 -9.03
CA HIS A 312 5.24 1.98 -7.91
C HIS A 312 5.25 3.41 -7.38
N TYR A 313 5.30 3.56 -6.06
CA TYR A 313 5.38 4.85 -5.40
C TYR A 313 6.43 4.85 -4.30
N THR A 314 6.99 6.01 -3.99
CA THR A 314 7.85 6.24 -2.82
C THR A 314 7.36 7.41 -1.99
N LYS A 315 7.79 7.49 -0.73
CA LYS A 315 7.62 8.69 0.12
C LYS A 315 8.68 9.76 -0.09
N VAL A 316 9.70 9.47 -0.87
CA VAL A 316 10.90 10.28 -1.04
C VAL A 316 10.81 11.17 -2.27
N VAL A 317 10.86 12.48 -2.09
CA VAL A 317 11.17 13.43 -3.18
C VAL A 317 12.58 13.97 -3.05
N ARG A 318 13.18 14.31 -4.19
CA ARG A 318 14.55 14.80 -4.28
C ARG A 318 14.61 16.25 -4.71
N VAL A 319 15.58 16.96 -4.16
CA VAL A 319 15.85 18.36 -4.50
C VAL A 319 17.33 18.53 -4.83
N ASP A 320 17.62 19.09 -5.99
CA ASP A 320 18.96 19.44 -6.45
C ASP A 320 18.93 20.76 -7.22
N SER A 321 19.50 21.83 -6.63
CA SER A 321 19.52 23.14 -7.27
C SER A 321 20.41 23.22 -8.51
N ALA A 322 21.28 22.23 -8.72
CA ALA A 322 22.15 22.14 -9.88
C ALA A 322 21.51 21.33 -11.03
N ALA A 323 20.41 20.62 -10.77
CA ALA A 323 19.70 19.89 -11.81
C ALA A 323 19.07 20.85 -12.84
N THR A 324 18.83 20.30 -14.03
CA THR A 324 18.25 21.03 -15.16
C THR A 324 17.25 20.11 -15.86
N GLY A 325 16.21 20.67 -16.46
CA GLY A 325 15.22 19.92 -17.25
C GLY A 325 13.86 19.89 -16.58
N SER A 326 13.15 18.76 -16.70
CA SER A 326 11.87 18.51 -16.02
C SER A 326 12.06 18.32 -14.52
N GLU A 327 11.03 18.66 -13.75
CA GLU A 327 10.95 18.47 -12.30
C GLU A 327 9.72 17.61 -11.98
N ASP A 328 9.94 16.39 -11.51
CA ASP A 328 8.88 15.54 -10.96
C ASP A 328 9.23 15.01 -9.54
N GLY A 329 10.44 15.26 -9.05
CA GLY A 329 10.91 14.86 -7.73
C GLY A 329 11.60 13.51 -7.68
N THR A 330 11.63 12.76 -8.79
CA THR A 330 12.33 11.48 -8.91
C THR A 330 13.85 11.65 -8.86
N PRO A 331 14.63 10.56 -8.74
CA PRO A 331 16.09 10.63 -8.85
C PRO A 331 16.60 11.21 -10.17
N ALA A 332 15.89 10.98 -11.28
CA ALA A 332 16.28 11.45 -12.61
C ALA A 332 15.88 12.92 -12.85
N HIS A 333 14.79 13.37 -12.21
CA HIS A 333 14.21 14.70 -12.40
C HIS A 333 13.89 15.36 -11.05
N PRO A 334 14.91 15.59 -10.19
CA PRO A 334 14.70 16.19 -8.88
C PRO A 334 14.16 17.62 -9.02
N PHE A 335 13.47 18.10 -8.00
CA PHE A 335 13.07 19.50 -7.95
C PHE A 335 14.30 20.41 -7.86
N HIS A 336 14.28 21.53 -8.56
CA HIS A 336 15.34 22.53 -8.55
C HIS A 336 15.31 23.40 -7.28
N SER A 337 14.16 23.44 -6.60
CA SER A 337 13.99 24.22 -5.38
C SER A 337 13.23 23.45 -4.30
N ILE A 338 13.54 23.78 -3.04
CA ILE A 338 12.80 23.27 -1.88
C ILE A 338 11.32 23.66 -2.00
N ASN A 339 11.02 24.87 -2.45
CA ASN A 339 9.66 25.36 -2.58
C ASN A 339 8.87 24.56 -3.63
N SER A 340 9.47 24.26 -4.79
CA SER A 340 8.86 23.41 -5.84
C SER A 340 8.46 22.07 -5.24
N ALA A 341 9.41 21.35 -4.63
CA ALA A 341 9.16 20.06 -4.00
C ALA A 341 8.06 20.15 -2.94
N TYR A 342 8.14 21.17 -2.10
CA TYR A 342 7.29 21.30 -0.94
C TYR A 342 5.79 21.50 -1.28
N THR A 343 5.48 22.08 -2.44
CA THR A 343 4.09 22.15 -2.93
C THR A 343 3.51 20.81 -3.39
N GLN A 344 4.36 19.79 -3.56
CA GLN A 344 4.00 18.48 -4.09
C GLN A 344 3.90 17.38 -3.02
N ILE A 345 4.24 17.70 -1.77
CA ILE A 345 4.30 16.73 -0.67
C ILE A 345 3.25 17.02 0.41
N TRP A 346 3.00 16.06 1.29
CA TRP A 346 2.21 16.25 2.51
C TRP A 346 2.88 15.65 3.74
N GLY A 347 2.21 15.71 4.89
CA GLY A 347 2.74 15.18 6.15
C GLY A 347 3.04 13.68 6.05
N GLY A 348 4.20 13.26 6.53
CA GLY A 348 4.70 11.89 6.41
C GLY A 348 5.67 11.68 5.24
N ALA A 349 5.92 12.69 4.39
CA ALA A 349 6.87 12.60 3.29
C ALA A 349 8.33 12.75 3.74
N GLU A 350 9.28 12.28 2.93
CA GLU A 350 10.71 12.57 3.05
C GLU A 350 11.21 13.46 1.91
N LEU A 351 11.91 14.53 2.27
CA LEU A 351 12.62 15.42 1.36
C LEU A 351 14.13 15.16 1.45
N ARG A 352 14.71 14.59 0.40
CA ARG A 352 16.15 14.38 0.25
C ARG A 352 16.77 15.53 -0.56
N ILE A 353 17.61 16.34 0.09
CA ILE A 353 18.18 17.57 -0.48
C ILE A 353 19.67 17.36 -0.75
N GLN A 354 20.08 17.48 -2.00
CA GLN A 354 21.47 17.41 -2.41
C GLN A 354 22.29 18.55 -1.80
N ALA A 355 23.55 18.31 -1.48
CA ALA A 355 24.43 19.35 -0.93
C ALA A 355 24.51 20.57 -1.87
N GLY A 356 24.32 21.76 -1.30
CA GLY A 356 24.18 22.98 -2.08
C GLY A 356 23.66 24.17 -1.26
N SER A 357 23.41 25.27 -1.95
CA SER A 357 22.83 26.48 -1.38
C SER A 357 21.47 26.74 -2.03
N TYR A 358 20.43 26.76 -1.22
CA TYR A 358 19.05 26.94 -1.63
C TYR A 358 18.52 28.27 -1.10
N PRO A 359 17.97 29.14 -1.95
CA PRO A 359 17.35 30.36 -1.47
C PRO A 359 16.16 30.01 -0.56
N LEU A 360 15.97 30.80 0.50
CA LEU A 360 14.76 30.72 1.31
C LEU A 360 13.69 31.56 0.60
N ASP A 361 12.98 30.92 -0.29
CA ASP A 361 11.80 31.50 -0.92
C ASP A 361 10.65 31.48 0.10
N HIS A 362 9.58 32.23 -0.15
CA HIS A 362 8.48 32.59 0.78
C HIS A 362 7.66 31.41 1.38
N VAL A 363 8.29 30.40 1.98
CA VAL A 363 7.57 29.38 2.74
C VAL A 363 7.37 29.90 4.16
N SER A 364 6.16 30.37 4.44
CA SER A 364 5.76 30.90 5.75
C SER A 364 5.73 29.84 6.84
N SER A 365 5.63 28.55 6.49
CA SER A 365 5.72 27.42 7.41
C SER A 365 5.91 26.08 6.69
N TYR A 366 6.86 25.27 7.16
CA TYR A 366 6.98 23.84 6.84
C TYR A 366 6.23 23.02 7.92
N PRO A 367 5.36 22.03 7.63
CA PRO A 367 4.78 21.16 8.62
C PRO A 367 5.93 20.42 9.27
N SER A 368 5.81 20.27 10.58
CA SER A 368 6.72 19.48 11.39
C SER A 368 6.73 17.99 11.03
N THR A 369 5.84 17.56 10.12
CA THR A 369 5.61 16.16 9.76
C THR A 369 6.32 15.73 8.48
N VAL A 370 7.16 16.57 7.87
CA VAL A 370 8.04 16.17 6.75
C VAL A 370 9.44 15.88 7.27
N ARG A 371 10.07 14.78 6.83
CA ARG A 371 11.48 14.46 7.12
C ARG A 371 12.40 15.18 6.15
N TRP A 372 13.44 15.83 6.66
CA TRP A 372 14.43 16.52 5.85
C TRP A 372 15.78 15.80 5.97
N LYS A 373 16.38 15.41 4.86
CA LYS A 373 17.65 14.69 4.83
C LYS A 373 18.61 15.33 3.83
N ALA A 374 19.76 15.79 4.32
CA ALA A 374 20.85 16.23 3.46
C ALA A 374 21.58 15.02 2.83
N VAL A 375 21.88 15.10 1.54
CA VAL A 375 22.57 14.05 0.77
C VAL A 375 23.86 14.62 0.18
N GLY A 376 24.96 13.89 0.30
CA GLY A 376 26.24 14.27 -0.33
C GLY A 376 26.98 15.46 0.31
N GLY A 377 26.56 15.95 1.48
CA GLY A 377 27.25 17.04 2.18
C GLY A 377 26.32 17.99 2.95
N THR A 378 26.70 19.26 3.05
CA THR A 378 25.95 20.30 3.76
C THR A 378 24.94 20.98 2.84
N VAL A 379 23.71 21.15 3.35
CA VAL A 379 22.66 21.95 2.71
C VAL A 379 22.57 23.29 3.45
N ARG A 380 22.66 24.39 2.71
CA ARG A 380 22.47 25.75 3.22
C ARG A 380 21.13 26.28 2.71
N ILE A 381 20.24 26.66 3.62
CA ILE A 381 18.93 27.22 3.27
C ILE A 381 18.89 28.69 3.71
N GLY A 382 18.60 29.58 2.77
CA GLY A 382 18.52 31.02 3.01
C GLY A 382 19.63 31.84 2.36
N ALA A 383 19.65 33.12 2.70
CA ALA A 383 20.68 34.04 2.20
C ALA A 383 22.07 33.56 2.66
N PRO A 384 23.09 33.61 1.77
CA PRO A 384 24.44 33.15 2.07
C PRO A 384 25.09 33.90 3.25
#